data_AF-A0A937NP77-F1
#
_entry.id   AF-A0A937NP77-F1
#
_cell.length_a   1.000
_cell.length_b   1.000
_cell.length_c   1.000
_cell.angle_alpha   90.00
_cell.angle_beta   90.00
_cell.angle_gamma   90.00
#
_symmetry.space_group_name_H-M   'P 1'
#
loop_
_entity.id
_entity.type
_entity.pdbx_description
1 polymer ?
#
loop_
_entity_poly.entity_id
_entity_poly.type
_entity_poly.pdbx_seq_one_letter_code
_entity_poly.pdbx_strand_id
1 'polypeptide(L)'
;WESFWGHGPWDHGDWPRYARDFAGYVQGVAQHFRGRVAAYQIWNEGDNPHGAGTSIHVTPEIYAPILLGAGRAIKEVDPEALVVFGGVCRGAQANVDYIQQTRAAMHGEWPVDAVGMHPYGQYVVEGAQLPLSNFGMLRDYLRVATQGLPGIPIWITEIGVPIDWSLADDSSFHWEDIAEYLSGVYAEVEQHYRERVPVVIWFGWSNKMAGSGIVDTHDNPRGPVYRAFFETVRGAV
;
A
#
# COMPACT_ATOMS: atom_id res chain seq x y z
N TRP A 1 24.09 1.57 -5.97
CA TRP A 1 23.02 1.41 -4.97
C TRP A 1 21.97 0.51 -5.59
N GLU A 2 22.28 -0.78 -5.68
CA GLU A 2 21.30 -1.77 -6.11
C GLU A 2 20.38 -2.04 -4.92
N SER A 3 19.08 -2.00 -5.14
CA SER A 3 18.10 -2.35 -4.13
C SER A 3 18.41 -3.77 -3.64
N PHE A 4 18.38 -4.00 -2.33
CA PHE A 4 18.58 -5.31 -1.69
C PHE A 4 17.63 -6.41 -2.24
N TRP A 5 16.62 -6.01 -3.01
CA TRP A 5 15.77 -6.81 -3.90
C TRP A 5 16.54 -7.82 -4.77
N GLY A 6 17.79 -7.54 -5.17
CA GLY A 6 18.61 -8.46 -5.99
C GLY A 6 19.17 -9.71 -5.27
N HIS A 7 18.99 -9.84 -3.96
CA HIS A 7 19.68 -10.88 -3.17
C HIS A 7 18.74 -11.80 -2.36
N GLY A 8 17.42 -11.78 -2.63
CA GLY A 8 16.52 -12.70 -1.95
C GLY A 8 16.71 -14.15 -2.37
N PRO A 9 16.59 -15.11 -1.43
CA PRO A 9 16.69 -16.53 -1.68
C PRO A 9 15.37 -17.10 -2.26
N TRP A 10 14.89 -16.48 -3.34
CA TRP A 10 13.54 -16.66 -3.89
C TRP A 10 13.20 -18.13 -4.19
N ASP A 11 14.20 -18.91 -4.62
CA ASP A 11 14.07 -20.34 -4.93
C ASP A 11 14.77 -21.22 -3.87
N HIS A 12 14.07 -21.49 -2.76
CA HIS A 12 14.53 -22.40 -1.69
C HIS A 12 15.90 -22.06 -1.04
N GLY A 13 16.32 -20.80 -1.06
CA GLY A 13 17.59 -20.41 -0.45
C GLY A 13 17.49 -20.14 1.06
N ASP A 14 18.55 -19.56 1.63
CA ASP A 14 18.69 -19.32 3.07
C ASP A 14 17.90 -18.06 3.52
N TRP A 15 16.59 -18.22 3.70
CA TRP A 15 15.70 -17.19 4.25
C TRP A 15 16.12 -16.66 5.62
N PRO A 16 16.58 -17.49 6.58
CA PRO A 16 17.13 -16.99 7.85
C PRO A 16 18.32 -16.04 7.67
N ARG A 17 19.25 -16.34 6.76
CA ARG A 17 20.34 -15.43 6.42
C ARG A 17 19.84 -14.15 5.77
N TYR A 18 18.93 -14.27 4.79
CA TYR A 18 18.33 -13.10 4.15
C TYR A 18 17.66 -12.17 5.16
N ALA A 19 16.87 -12.71 6.09
CA ALA A 19 16.21 -11.91 7.13
C ALA A 19 17.23 -11.12 7.98
N ARG A 20 18.38 -11.73 8.33
CA ARG A 20 19.46 -11.03 9.06
C ARG A 20 20.12 -9.96 8.21
N ASP A 21 20.48 -10.29 6.98
CA ASP A 21 21.18 -9.36 6.08
C ASP A 21 20.27 -8.18 5.71
N PHE A 22 18.97 -8.45 5.50
CA PHE A 22 17.94 -7.43 5.25
C PHE A 22 17.75 -6.51 6.45
N ALA A 23 17.70 -7.05 7.67
CA ALA A 23 17.61 -6.24 8.88
C ALA A 23 18.78 -5.26 9.00
N GLY A 24 20.02 -5.70 8.70
CA GLY A 24 21.20 -4.82 8.68
C GLY A 24 21.11 -3.73 7.60
N TYR A 25 20.63 -4.07 6.41
CA TYR A 25 20.38 -3.09 5.34
C TYR A 25 19.34 -2.05 5.77
N VAL A 26 18.20 -2.51 6.29
CA VAL A 26 17.11 -1.64 6.75
C VAL A 26 17.57 -0.76 7.91
N GLN A 27 18.41 -1.25 8.82
CA GLN A 27 19.01 -0.44 9.88
C GLN A 27 19.77 0.77 9.32
N GLY A 28 20.59 0.56 8.27
CA GLY A 28 21.33 1.63 7.61
C GLY A 28 20.40 2.66 6.94
N VAL A 29 19.32 2.19 6.30
CA VAL A 29 18.29 3.06 5.72
C VAL A 29 17.58 3.87 6.82
N ALA A 30 17.18 3.21 7.91
CA ALA A 30 16.51 3.85 9.04
C ALA A 30 17.42 4.88 9.73
N GLN A 31 18.69 4.55 9.93
CA GLN A 31 19.68 5.47 10.48
C GLN A 31 19.87 6.69 9.58
N HIS A 32 19.91 6.50 8.26
CA HIS A 32 19.99 7.60 7.32
C HIS A 32 18.74 8.50 7.43
N PHE A 33 17.54 7.92 7.39
CA PHE A 33 16.28 8.67 7.34
C PHE A 33 15.66 9.01 8.71
N ARG A 34 16.37 8.77 9.81
CA ARG A 34 15.90 8.98 11.18
C ARG A 34 15.19 10.33 11.35
N GLY A 35 13.95 10.30 11.81
CA GLY A 35 13.10 11.48 12.02
C GLY A 35 12.74 12.28 10.76
N ARG A 36 12.98 11.74 9.55
CA ARG A 36 12.71 12.42 8.26
C ARG A 36 11.65 11.75 7.40
N VAL A 37 11.20 10.55 7.77
CA VAL A 37 10.13 9.83 7.08
C VAL A 37 9.01 9.49 8.05
N ALA A 38 7.78 9.43 7.54
CA ALA A 38 6.61 9.14 8.37
C ALA A 38 6.53 7.67 8.81
N ALA A 39 6.95 6.75 7.93
CA ALA A 39 6.91 5.32 8.20
C ALA A 39 7.82 4.52 7.26
N TYR A 40 8.06 3.27 7.61
CA TYR A 40 8.69 2.26 6.78
C TYR A 40 7.70 1.14 6.51
N GLN A 41 7.34 0.94 5.23
CA GLN A 41 6.56 -0.22 4.81
C GLN A 41 7.49 -1.36 4.43
N ILE A 42 7.30 -2.50 5.08
CA ILE A 42 7.99 -3.76 4.80
C ILE A 42 6.86 -4.76 4.73
N TRP A 43 6.45 -5.39 3.62
CA TRP A 43 6.99 -5.56 2.26
C TRP A 43 5.99 -5.08 1.20
N ASN A 44 6.31 -5.08 -0.10
CA ASN A 44 5.33 -4.77 -1.16
C ASN A 44 4.64 -6.04 -1.70
N GLU A 45 3.33 -6.18 -1.48
CA GLU A 45 2.48 -7.24 -2.06
C GLU A 45 2.99 -8.69 -1.92
N GLY A 46 3.58 -9.01 -0.77
CA GLY A 46 4.11 -10.35 -0.50
C GLY A 46 3.04 -11.45 -0.52
N ASP A 47 1.77 -11.07 -0.34
CA ASP A 47 0.62 -11.97 -0.32
C ASP A 47 0.19 -12.46 -1.71
N ASN A 48 0.69 -11.87 -2.80
CA ASN A 48 0.31 -12.22 -4.16
C ASN A 48 1.10 -13.45 -4.69
N PRO A 49 0.48 -14.64 -4.82
CA PRO A 49 1.18 -15.87 -5.23
C PRO A 49 1.60 -15.87 -6.69
N HIS A 50 1.05 -14.98 -7.52
CA HIS A 50 1.40 -14.87 -8.93
C HIS A 50 2.58 -13.91 -9.16
N GLY A 51 2.96 -13.13 -8.15
CA GLY A 51 3.84 -11.98 -8.28
C GLY A 51 3.24 -10.90 -9.19
N ALA A 52 3.74 -9.67 -9.06
CA ALA A 52 3.33 -8.55 -9.94
C ALA A 52 4.50 -7.96 -10.73
N GLY A 53 5.57 -8.72 -11.01
CA GLY A 53 6.80 -8.24 -11.67
C GLY A 53 7.61 -7.21 -10.85
N THR A 54 6.94 -6.42 -10.02
CA THR A 54 7.42 -5.45 -9.04
C THR A 54 7.24 -5.94 -7.60
N SER A 55 6.56 -7.08 -7.41
CA SER A 55 6.40 -7.78 -6.13
C SER A 55 6.77 -9.26 -6.25
N ILE A 56 7.23 -9.81 -5.14
CA ILE A 56 7.61 -11.22 -5.02
C ILE A 56 6.78 -11.82 -3.90
N HIS A 57 6.19 -12.98 -4.17
CA HIS A 57 5.45 -13.73 -3.18
C HIS A 57 6.36 -14.19 -2.05
N VAL A 58 5.93 -13.99 -0.81
CA VAL A 58 6.58 -14.51 0.38
C VAL A 58 5.49 -15.15 1.25
N THR A 59 5.69 -16.39 1.70
CA THR A 59 4.69 -17.01 2.59
C THR A 59 4.72 -16.34 3.97
N PRO A 60 3.63 -16.39 4.75
CA PRO A 60 3.59 -15.85 6.10
C PRO A 60 4.76 -16.27 7.01
N GLU A 61 5.18 -17.54 6.93
CA GLU A 61 6.25 -18.12 7.76
C GLU A 61 7.63 -17.58 7.39
N ILE A 62 7.84 -17.26 6.12
CA ILE A 62 9.08 -16.67 5.63
C ILE A 62 9.09 -15.17 5.92
N TYR A 63 7.94 -14.50 5.75
CA TYR A 63 7.83 -13.07 5.92
C TYR A 63 7.94 -12.64 7.39
N ALA A 64 7.41 -13.43 8.33
CA ALA A 64 7.45 -13.14 9.75
C ALA A 64 8.86 -12.81 10.29
N PRO A 65 9.90 -13.65 10.10
CA PRO A 65 11.25 -13.32 10.57
C PRO A 65 11.90 -12.14 9.83
N ILE A 66 11.55 -11.90 8.56
CA ILE A 66 12.03 -10.73 7.78
C ILE A 66 11.48 -9.44 8.40
N LEU A 67 10.17 -9.37 8.60
CA LEU A 67 9.50 -8.22 9.18
C LEU A 67 9.90 -8.01 10.64
N LEU A 68 10.05 -9.09 11.42
CA LEU A 68 10.51 -8.98 12.81
C LEU A 68 11.93 -8.41 12.89
N GLY A 69 12.85 -8.92 12.07
CA GLY A 69 14.23 -8.43 12.00
C GLY A 69 14.29 -6.96 11.57
N ALA A 70 13.59 -6.61 10.50
CA ALA A 70 13.53 -5.24 9.99
C ALA A 70 12.91 -4.27 11.01
N GLY A 71 11.77 -4.61 11.59
CA GLY A 71 11.09 -3.78 12.59
C GLY A 71 11.95 -3.51 13.82
N ARG A 72 12.62 -4.53 14.36
CA ARG A 72 13.58 -4.37 15.47
C ARG A 72 14.74 -3.45 15.10
N ALA A 73 15.34 -3.67 13.94
CA ALA A 73 16.47 -2.87 13.47
C ALA A 73 16.10 -1.40 13.26
N ILE A 74 14.90 -1.11 12.75
CA ILE A 74 14.35 0.25 12.63
C ILE A 74 14.22 0.87 14.02
N LYS A 75 13.50 0.20 14.93
CA LYS A 75 13.20 0.74 16.27
C LYS A 75 14.45 0.91 17.14
N GLU A 76 15.52 0.17 16.88
CA GLU A 76 16.81 0.34 17.56
C GLU A 76 17.46 1.69 17.26
N VAL A 77 17.37 2.18 16.02
CA VAL A 77 17.99 3.45 15.60
C VAL A 77 17.02 4.63 15.61
N ASP A 78 15.73 4.37 15.45
CA ASP A 78 14.64 5.34 15.49
C ASP A 78 13.41 4.75 16.21
N PRO A 79 13.33 4.86 17.55
CA PRO A 79 12.22 4.30 18.33
C PRO A 79 10.84 4.85 17.96
N GLU A 80 10.78 6.06 17.42
CA GLU A 80 9.53 6.75 17.04
C GLU A 80 9.08 6.42 15.61
N ALA A 81 9.95 5.80 14.79
CA ALA A 81 9.62 5.47 13.41
C ALA A 81 8.47 4.45 13.34
N LEU A 82 7.44 4.74 12.52
CA LEU A 82 6.33 3.81 12.32
C LEU A 82 6.73 2.68 11.36
N VAL A 83 6.32 1.45 11.67
CA VAL A 83 6.52 0.27 10.82
C VAL A 83 5.16 -0.20 10.30
N VAL A 84 5.01 -0.24 8.98
CA VAL A 84 3.80 -0.69 8.30
C VAL A 84 4.01 -2.10 7.79
N PHE A 85 3.15 -3.03 8.21
CA PHE A 85 3.10 -4.38 7.67
C PHE A 85 2.58 -4.30 6.25
N GLY A 86 3.39 -4.73 5.31
CA GLY A 86 2.94 -5.06 3.97
C GLY A 86 2.36 -3.88 3.19
N GLY A 87 2.03 -4.17 1.95
CA GLY A 87 1.04 -3.48 1.14
C GLY A 87 0.27 -4.61 0.48
N VAL A 88 -0.67 -5.23 1.21
CA VAL A 88 -1.30 -6.47 0.75
C VAL A 88 -2.36 -6.17 -0.31
N CYS A 89 -2.39 -6.93 -1.41
CA CYS A 89 -3.13 -6.55 -2.61
C CYS A 89 -4.23 -7.54 -3.03
N ARG A 90 -4.47 -8.60 -2.27
CA ARG A 90 -5.59 -9.52 -2.56
C ARG A 90 -6.91 -8.99 -1.99
N GLY A 91 -7.96 -9.82 -2.08
CA GLY A 91 -9.26 -9.52 -1.48
C GLY A 91 -9.20 -9.45 0.04
N ALA A 92 -10.08 -8.65 0.66
CA ALA A 92 -10.02 -8.32 2.09
C ALA A 92 -9.87 -9.53 3.01
N GLN A 93 -10.63 -10.61 2.80
CA GLN A 93 -10.51 -11.81 3.64
C GLN A 93 -9.15 -12.49 3.49
N ALA A 94 -8.66 -12.65 2.26
CA ALA A 94 -7.34 -13.25 2.01
C ALA A 94 -6.21 -12.42 2.61
N ASN A 95 -6.35 -11.08 2.58
CA ASN A 95 -5.40 -10.16 3.21
C ASN A 95 -5.39 -10.31 4.73
N VAL A 96 -6.57 -10.34 5.35
CA VAL A 96 -6.72 -10.59 6.80
C VAL A 96 -6.09 -11.92 7.18
N ASP A 97 -6.38 -12.99 6.43
CA ASP A 97 -5.84 -14.33 6.69
C ASP A 97 -4.31 -14.35 6.61
N TYR A 98 -3.72 -13.72 5.59
CA TYR A 98 -2.27 -13.60 5.42
C TYR A 98 -1.61 -12.84 6.57
N ILE A 99 -2.21 -11.72 6.99
CA ILE A 99 -1.73 -10.90 8.12
C ILE A 99 -1.78 -11.71 9.43
N GLN A 100 -2.90 -12.41 9.70
CA GLN A 100 -3.07 -13.20 10.91
C GLN A 100 -2.13 -14.39 10.96
N GLN A 101 -1.92 -15.10 9.84
CA GLN A 101 -0.94 -16.18 9.74
C GLN A 101 0.47 -15.67 9.99
N THR A 102 0.83 -14.52 9.42
CA THR A 102 2.16 -13.93 9.62
C THR A 102 2.36 -13.53 11.07
N ARG A 103 1.35 -12.93 11.71
CA ARG A 103 1.38 -12.59 13.14
C ARG A 103 1.53 -13.83 14.03
N ALA A 104 0.84 -14.92 13.71
CA ALA A 104 0.96 -16.18 14.46
C ALA A 104 2.38 -16.76 14.38
N ALA A 105 3.05 -16.63 13.23
CA ALA A 105 4.43 -17.05 13.03
C ALA A 105 5.47 -16.19 13.76
N MET A 106 5.11 -15.02 14.31
CA MET A 106 6.02 -14.16 15.09
C MET A 106 6.10 -14.52 16.59
N HIS A 107 5.39 -15.56 17.04
CA HIS A 107 5.46 -16.06 18.43
C HIS A 107 5.24 -15.00 19.53
N GLY A 108 4.37 -14.02 19.27
CA GLY A 108 3.94 -13.01 20.24
C GLY A 108 4.60 -11.64 20.09
N GLU A 109 5.64 -11.52 19.27
CA GLU A 109 6.21 -10.22 18.91
C GLU A 109 5.45 -9.57 17.76
N TRP A 110 5.33 -8.24 17.80
CA TRP A 110 4.60 -7.48 16.79
C TRP A 110 5.18 -6.06 16.67
N PRO A 111 6.24 -5.85 15.86
CA PRO A 111 6.90 -4.56 15.72
C PRO A 111 6.16 -3.64 14.72
N VAL A 112 4.86 -3.81 14.55
CA VAL A 112 4.06 -3.21 13.49
C VAL A 112 3.05 -2.23 14.10
N ASP A 113 3.04 -1.02 13.57
CA ASP A 113 2.18 0.08 14.02
C ASP A 113 0.89 0.19 13.17
N ALA A 114 0.92 -0.26 11.92
CA ALA A 114 -0.23 -0.30 11.01
C ALA A 114 -0.08 -1.41 9.94
N VAL A 115 -1.15 -1.77 9.23
CA VAL A 115 -1.07 -2.65 8.05
C VAL A 115 -1.36 -1.86 6.77
N GLY A 116 -0.55 -2.03 5.73
CA GLY A 116 -0.76 -1.45 4.41
C GLY A 116 -1.65 -2.35 3.54
N MET A 117 -2.58 -1.75 2.80
CA MET A 117 -3.49 -2.44 1.88
C MET A 117 -3.60 -1.71 0.55
N HIS A 118 -3.69 -2.47 -0.54
CA HIS A 118 -3.81 -1.98 -1.92
C HIS A 118 -5.17 -2.39 -2.53
N PRO A 119 -6.27 -1.71 -2.17
CA PRO A 119 -7.60 -1.99 -2.70
C PRO A 119 -7.79 -1.42 -4.13
N TYR A 120 -6.97 -1.88 -5.07
CA TYR A 120 -7.19 -1.61 -6.49
C TYR A 120 -8.40 -2.39 -7.00
N GLY A 121 -9.24 -1.74 -7.80
CA GLY A 121 -10.43 -2.35 -8.42
C GLY A 121 -11.68 -2.38 -7.53
N GLN A 122 -11.61 -1.82 -6.32
CA GLN A 122 -12.80 -1.54 -5.52
C GLN A 122 -13.46 -0.22 -5.94
N TYR A 123 -14.79 -0.19 -5.98
CA TYR A 123 -15.59 0.99 -6.33
C TYR A 123 -16.20 1.68 -5.10
N VAL A 124 -16.51 2.96 -5.24
CA VAL A 124 -17.23 3.74 -4.20
C VAL A 124 -18.68 4.04 -4.58
N VAL A 125 -19.00 3.96 -5.88
CA VAL A 125 -20.35 4.12 -6.41
C VAL A 125 -20.67 2.94 -7.31
N GLU A 126 -21.83 2.31 -7.10
CA GLU A 126 -22.28 1.19 -7.92
C GLU A 126 -22.57 1.66 -9.35
N GLY A 127 -22.10 0.89 -10.34
CA GLY A 127 -22.30 1.20 -11.75
C GLY A 127 -21.39 2.30 -12.32
N ALA A 128 -20.41 2.80 -11.56
CA ALA A 128 -19.41 3.74 -12.07
C ALA A 128 -18.64 3.14 -13.26
N GLN A 129 -18.55 3.89 -14.36
CA GLN A 129 -17.88 3.46 -15.59
C GLN A 129 -16.37 3.73 -15.52
N LEU A 130 -15.69 3.12 -14.55
CA LEU A 130 -14.23 3.20 -14.48
C LEU A 130 -13.59 2.06 -15.27
N PRO A 131 -12.43 2.31 -15.89
CA PRO A 131 -11.60 1.27 -16.54
C PRO A 131 -10.86 0.42 -15.49
N LEU A 132 -11.55 0.01 -14.43
CA LEU A 132 -11.06 -0.82 -13.35
C LEU A 132 -11.59 -2.24 -13.50
N SER A 133 -10.82 -3.22 -13.01
CA SER A 133 -11.37 -4.55 -12.73
C SER A 133 -12.39 -4.43 -11.59
N ASN A 134 -13.53 -5.11 -11.68
CA ASN A 134 -14.56 -5.02 -10.66
C ASN A 134 -14.42 -6.07 -9.56
N PHE A 135 -13.97 -5.61 -8.39
CA PHE A 135 -13.80 -6.43 -7.19
C PHE A 135 -14.75 -6.02 -6.06
N GLY A 136 -15.85 -5.34 -6.39
CA GLY A 136 -16.90 -4.94 -5.44
C GLY A 136 -16.67 -3.57 -4.81
N MET A 137 -17.43 -3.27 -3.76
CA MET A 137 -17.41 -1.95 -3.11
C MET A 137 -16.27 -1.82 -2.10
N LEU A 138 -15.62 -0.66 -2.07
CA LEU A 138 -14.58 -0.31 -1.09
C LEU A 138 -15.11 -0.43 0.33
N ARG A 139 -16.36 -0.03 0.57
CA ARG A 139 -17.01 -0.16 1.89
C ARG A 139 -17.06 -1.60 2.40
N ASP A 140 -17.27 -2.57 1.51
CA ASP A 140 -17.34 -3.99 1.90
C ASP A 140 -15.95 -4.53 2.17
N TYR A 141 -14.97 -4.14 1.35
CA TYR A 141 -13.57 -4.43 1.58
C TYR A 141 -13.10 -3.92 2.95
N LEU A 142 -13.33 -2.64 3.24
CA LEU A 142 -12.91 -2.01 4.49
C LEU A 142 -13.66 -2.55 5.70
N ARG A 143 -14.95 -2.89 5.57
CA ARG A 143 -15.72 -3.57 6.62
C ARG A 143 -15.09 -4.91 7.00
N VAL A 144 -14.77 -5.76 6.02
CA VAL A 144 -14.12 -7.06 6.28
C VAL A 144 -12.74 -6.85 6.90
N ALA A 145 -11.93 -5.96 6.33
CA ALA A 145 -10.57 -5.70 6.81
C ALA A 145 -10.54 -5.17 8.26
N THR A 146 -11.38 -4.18 8.57
CA THR A 146 -11.42 -3.56 9.90
C THR A 146 -11.97 -4.49 10.98
N GLN A 147 -12.91 -5.38 10.64
CA GLN A 147 -13.43 -6.43 11.52
C GLN A 147 -12.42 -7.55 11.74
N GLY A 148 -11.67 -7.93 10.71
CA GLY A 148 -10.65 -8.98 10.76
C GLY A 148 -9.37 -8.57 11.51
N LEU A 149 -9.12 -7.27 11.66
CA LEU A 149 -7.92 -6.72 12.29
C LEU A 149 -8.26 -5.74 13.43
N PRO A 150 -9.02 -6.17 14.45
CA PRO A 150 -9.50 -5.29 15.50
C PRO A 150 -8.32 -4.62 16.23
N GLY A 151 -8.43 -3.31 16.45
CA GLY A 151 -7.42 -2.51 17.15
C GLY A 151 -6.16 -2.15 16.33
N ILE A 152 -5.98 -2.68 15.12
CA ILE A 152 -4.83 -2.34 14.27
C ILE A 152 -5.26 -1.27 13.23
N PRO A 153 -4.54 -0.14 13.10
CA PRO A 153 -4.77 0.82 12.02
C PRO A 153 -4.48 0.21 10.64
N ILE A 154 -5.29 0.57 9.66
CA ILE A 154 -5.11 0.18 8.25
C ILE A 154 -4.68 1.42 7.48
N TRP A 155 -3.62 1.31 6.70
CA TRP A 155 -3.20 2.37 5.77
C TRP A 155 -3.53 1.88 4.36
N ILE A 156 -4.29 2.68 3.61
CA ILE A 156 -4.38 2.48 2.17
C ILE A 156 -3.12 3.11 1.58
N THR A 157 -2.10 2.30 1.40
CA THR A 157 -0.76 2.75 0.95
C THR A 157 -0.69 2.89 -0.56
N GLU A 158 -1.62 2.25 -1.26
CA GLU A 158 -1.84 2.45 -2.68
C GLU A 158 -3.32 2.30 -3.05
N ILE A 159 -3.86 3.29 -3.75
CA ILE A 159 -5.11 3.18 -4.48
C ILE A 159 -5.05 4.12 -5.70
N GLY A 160 -5.80 3.80 -6.74
CA GLY A 160 -5.81 4.58 -7.97
C GLY A 160 -6.54 3.87 -9.09
N VAL A 161 -6.44 4.42 -10.30
CA VAL A 161 -6.87 3.76 -11.52
C VAL A 161 -5.62 3.44 -12.35
N PRO A 162 -5.18 2.18 -12.43
CA PRO A 162 -4.13 1.78 -13.34
C PRO A 162 -4.53 2.12 -14.77
N ILE A 163 -3.63 2.74 -15.54
CA ILE A 163 -3.85 3.08 -16.94
C ILE A 163 -2.70 2.55 -17.79
N ASP A 164 -3.02 2.15 -19.02
CA ASP A 164 -2.01 1.89 -20.04
C ASP A 164 -1.30 3.20 -20.41
N TRP A 165 0.02 3.15 -20.59
CA TRP A 165 0.82 4.34 -20.92
C TRP A 165 0.41 4.99 -22.25
N SER A 166 -0.16 4.24 -23.19
CA SER A 166 -0.70 4.81 -24.44
C SER A 166 -1.88 5.75 -24.20
N LEU A 167 -2.57 5.62 -23.07
CA LEU A 167 -3.71 6.45 -22.66
C LEU A 167 -3.30 7.59 -21.72
N ALA A 168 -2.02 7.67 -21.34
CA ALA A 168 -1.50 8.60 -20.35
C ALA A 168 -1.90 10.06 -20.64
N ASP A 169 -1.92 10.51 -21.89
CA ASP A 169 -2.26 11.88 -22.24
C ASP A 169 -3.50 12.01 -23.13
N ASP A 170 -4.28 10.94 -23.28
CA ASP A 170 -5.51 10.98 -24.05
C ASP A 170 -6.58 11.80 -23.31
N SER A 171 -6.85 13.01 -23.78
CA SER A 171 -7.85 13.90 -23.17
C SER A 171 -9.29 13.35 -23.20
N SER A 172 -9.57 12.36 -24.06
CA SER A 172 -10.89 11.73 -24.19
C SER A 172 -11.10 10.54 -23.24
N PHE A 173 -10.06 10.17 -22.49
CA PHE A 173 -10.16 9.12 -21.48
C PHE A 173 -11.05 9.56 -20.29
N HIS A 174 -11.37 8.60 -19.41
CA HIS A 174 -12.30 8.69 -18.27
C HIS A 174 -11.85 9.62 -17.12
N TRP A 175 -11.22 10.77 -17.39
CA TRP A 175 -10.61 11.62 -16.37
C TRP A 175 -11.61 12.24 -15.38
N GLU A 176 -12.83 12.57 -15.83
CA GLU A 176 -13.90 13.03 -14.94
C GLU A 176 -14.37 11.91 -14.01
N ASP A 177 -14.61 10.71 -14.56
CA ASP A 177 -14.99 9.53 -13.76
C ASP A 177 -13.90 9.20 -12.72
N ILE A 178 -12.63 9.30 -13.11
CA ILE A 178 -11.48 9.09 -12.20
C ILE A 178 -11.45 10.15 -11.10
N ALA A 179 -11.78 11.41 -11.40
CA ALA A 179 -11.82 12.49 -10.41
C ALA A 179 -12.97 12.31 -9.41
N GLU A 180 -14.13 11.85 -9.87
CA GLU A 180 -15.27 11.46 -9.02
C GLU A 180 -14.91 10.26 -8.15
N TYR A 181 -14.25 9.25 -8.71
CA TYR A 181 -13.75 8.10 -7.97
C TYR A 181 -12.76 8.49 -6.88
N LEU A 182 -11.77 9.32 -7.22
CA LEU A 182 -10.79 9.85 -6.25
C LEU A 182 -11.54 10.52 -5.09
N SER A 183 -12.41 11.48 -5.38
CA SER A 183 -13.17 12.20 -4.34
C SER A 183 -14.01 11.24 -3.48
N GLY A 184 -14.65 10.26 -4.10
CA GLY A 184 -15.47 9.26 -3.41
C GLY A 184 -14.67 8.31 -2.52
N VAL A 185 -13.45 7.92 -2.90
CA VAL A 185 -12.54 7.12 -2.06
C VAL A 185 -12.23 7.84 -0.75
N TYR A 186 -11.76 9.08 -0.84
CA TYR A 186 -11.42 9.86 0.36
C TYR A 186 -12.67 10.16 1.19
N ALA A 187 -13.81 10.47 0.56
CA ALA A 187 -15.07 10.71 1.27
C ALA A 187 -15.58 9.46 2.02
N GLU A 188 -15.53 8.27 1.40
CA GLU A 188 -15.93 7.02 2.04
C GLU A 188 -15.05 6.72 3.26
N VAL A 189 -13.73 6.93 3.15
CA VAL A 189 -12.82 6.74 4.28
C VAL A 189 -13.08 7.77 5.38
N GLU A 190 -13.15 9.07 5.05
CA GLU A 190 -13.34 10.14 6.03
C GLU A 190 -14.66 9.99 6.80
N GLN A 191 -15.75 9.67 6.09
CA GLN A 191 -17.09 9.60 6.70
C GLN A 191 -17.33 8.34 7.52
N HIS A 192 -16.69 7.22 7.17
CA HIS A 192 -17.05 5.91 7.74
C HIS A 192 -15.89 5.17 8.41
N TYR A 193 -14.65 5.49 8.07
CA TYR A 193 -13.49 4.70 8.47
C TYR A 193 -12.30 5.51 9.02
N ARG A 194 -12.37 6.84 9.15
CA ARG A 194 -11.22 7.71 9.51
C ARG A 194 -10.40 7.22 10.71
N GLU A 195 -11.07 6.68 11.73
CA GLU A 195 -10.42 6.22 12.97
C GLU A 195 -9.67 4.90 12.80
N ARG A 196 -10.08 4.11 11.82
CA ARG A 196 -9.51 2.79 11.50
C ARG A 196 -8.57 2.86 10.29
N VAL A 197 -8.79 3.83 9.40
CA VAL A 197 -8.05 4.07 8.16
C VAL A 197 -7.53 5.51 8.14
N PRO A 198 -6.49 5.84 8.93
CA PRO A 198 -6.01 7.22 9.06
C PRO A 198 -5.16 7.71 7.88
N VAL A 199 -4.77 6.82 6.96
CA VAL A 199 -3.90 7.14 5.81
C VAL A 199 -4.48 6.56 4.54
N VAL A 200 -4.60 7.41 3.52
CA VAL A 200 -4.94 7.03 2.14
C VAL A 200 -3.95 7.71 1.21
N ILE A 201 -3.25 6.93 0.39
CA ILE A 201 -2.28 7.40 -0.58
C ILE A 201 -2.78 7.05 -1.97
N TRP A 202 -3.01 8.10 -2.76
CA TRP A 202 -3.23 7.95 -4.20
C TRP A 202 -1.89 7.69 -4.90
N PHE A 203 -1.74 6.52 -5.52
CA PHE A 203 -0.44 6.06 -6.02
C PHE A 203 0.08 6.87 -7.22
N GLY A 204 -0.81 7.40 -8.05
CA GLY A 204 -0.44 8.18 -9.24
C GLY A 204 -0.19 9.66 -8.94
N TRP A 205 1.07 10.08 -8.72
CA TRP A 205 1.38 11.52 -8.84
C TRP A 205 1.35 11.98 -10.30
N SER A 206 2.05 11.28 -11.19
CA SER A 206 2.17 11.62 -12.62
C SER A 206 1.82 10.43 -13.50
N ASN A 207 1.26 10.69 -14.68
CA ASN A 207 1.03 9.68 -15.73
C ASN A 207 2.31 9.09 -16.34
N LYS A 208 3.49 9.49 -15.87
CA LYS A 208 4.76 8.76 -16.11
C LYS A 208 4.78 7.38 -15.45
N MET A 209 3.92 7.15 -14.46
CA MET A 209 3.72 5.87 -13.79
C MET A 209 2.51 5.15 -14.40
N ALA A 210 2.43 3.84 -14.22
CA ALA A 210 1.28 3.04 -14.65
C ALA A 210 0.04 3.28 -13.75
N GLY A 211 -0.48 4.51 -13.77
CA GLY A 211 -1.61 4.95 -12.95
C GLY A 211 -2.12 6.33 -13.34
N SER A 212 -3.35 6.63 -12.92
CA SER A 212 -3.99 7.93 -13.13
C SER A 212 -3.40 9.00 -12.22
N GLY A 213 -2.36 9.65 -12.75
CA GLY A 213 -1.66 10.78 -12.20
C GLY A 213 -2.54 12.00 -11.91
N ILE A 214 -2.21 12.67 -10.81
CA ILE A 214 -2.63 14.04 -10.49
C ILE A 214 -2.11 15.04 -11.54
N VAL A 215 -0.94 14.76 -12.15
CA VAL A 215 -0.36 15.51 -13.28
C VAL A 215 -0.14 14.62 -14.52
N ASP A 216 -0.06 15.26 -15.68
CA ASP A 216 0.24 14.61 -16.96
C ASP A 216 1.70 14.14 -17.08
N THR A 217 2.07 13.60 -18.25
CA THR A 217 3.46 13.15 -18.51
C THR A 217 4.45 14.31 -18.64
N HIS A 218 3.97 15.55 -18.72
CA HIS A 218 4.74 16.80 -18.80
C HIS A 218 4.69 17.59 -17.47
N ASP A 219 4.18 16.98 -16.40
CA ASP A 219 3.98 17.57 -15.07
C ASP A 219 2.97 18.74 -15.03
N ASN A 220 2.12 18.90 -16.05
CA ASN A 220 1.01 19.84 -16.00
C ASN A 220 -0.17 19.26 -15.21
N PRO A 221 -0.97 20.10 -14.52
CA PRO A 221 -2.20 19.68 -13.85
C PRO A 221 -3.12 18.85 -14.75
N ARG A 222 -3.48 17.63 -14.32
CA ARG A 222 -4.51 16.82 -15.01
C ARG A 222 -5.90 17.31 -14.62
N GLY A 223 -6.31 18.42 -15.22
CA GLY A 223 -7.64 19.05 -15.15
C GLY A 223 -8.53 18.61 -13.96
N PRO A 224 -9.45 17.66 -14.17
CA PRO A 224 -10.40 17.24 -13.15
C PRO A 224 -9.76 16.47 -11.99
N VAL A 225 -8.81 15.55 -12.25
CA VAL A 225 -8.13 14.77 -11.20
C VAL A 225 -7.31 15.68 -10.28
N TYR A 226 -6.57 16.63 -10.87
CA TYR A 226 -5.78 17.61 -10.10
C TYR A 226 -6.67 18.44 -9.19
N ARG A 227 -7.78 18.95 -9.72
CA ARG A 227 -8.75 19.75 -8.96
C ARG A 227 -9.35 18.92 -7.82
N ALA A 228 -9.88 17.75 -8.13
CA ALA A 228 -10.51 16.86 -7.16
C ALA A 228 -9.54 16.50 -6.01
N PHE A 229 -8.29 16.17 -6.33
CA PHE A 229 -7.28 15.87 -5.32
C PHE A 229 -7.08 17.05 -4.35
N PHE A 230 -6.81 18.25 -4.86
CA PHE A 230 -6.56 19.41 -4.01
C PHE A 230 -7.80 19.93 -3.28
N GLU A 231 -9.00 19.80 -3.84
CA GLU A 231 -10.25 20.10 -3.14
C GLU A 231 -10.48 19.12 -1.99
N THR A 232 -10.26 17.82 -2.23
CA THR A 232 -10.42 16.76 -1.24
C THR A 232 -9.46 16.91 -0.07
N VAL A 233 -8.15 17.04 -0.33
CA VAL A 233 -7.14 17.10 0.74
C VAL A 233 -7.12 18.44 1.48
N ARG A 234 -7.60 19.54 0.87
CA ARG A 234 -7.74 20.84 1.56
C ARG A 234 -9.05 20.96 2.31
N GLY A 235 -10.11 20.29 1.87
CA GLY A 235 -11.42 20.26 2.54
C GLY A 235 -11.49 19.32 3.74
N ALA A 236 -10.51 18.42 3.90
CA ALA A 236 -10.41 17.49 5.02
C ALA A 236 -9.71 18.07 6.28
N VAL A 237 -9.43 19.39 6.31
CA VAL A 237 -8.78 20.11 7.43
C VAL A 237 -9.78 20.97 8.19
#